data_AF-A0A7C7PVL2-F1
#
_entry.id   AF-A0A7C7PVL2-F1
#
_cell.length_a   1.000
_cell.length_b   1.000
_cell.length_c   1.000
_cell.angle_alpha   90.00
_cell.angle_beta   90.00
_cell.angle_gamma   90.00
#
_symmetry.space_group_name_H-M   'P 1'
#
loop_
_entity.id
_entity.type
_entity.pdbx_description
1 polymer ?
#
loop_
_entity_poly.entity_id
_entity_poly.type
_entity_poly.pdbx_seq_one_letter_code
_entity_poly.pdbx_strand_id
1 'polypeptide(L)'
;MKKGQSSLGYIFLVVVAIIIVAVVIRYIELAAKGVPITGIAYIDPELSPEKPGYDHPVTWIIYRYPEGCKAKKNCDFYVSVNLHYKSNKYKVWVYANGNPDRIREVKVRLCTGDEAIWKFPEDKGHNKIAGKEIPESEFPCALYIMAWMR
;
A
#
# COMPACT_ATOMS: atom_id res chain seq x y z
N MET A 1 -12.99 -56.38 -32.64
CA MET A 1 -12.51 -54.98 -32.55
C MET A 1 -13.67 -54.16 -32.01
N LYS A 2 -13.62 -53.35 -30.94
CA LYS A 2 -12.54 -52.82 -30.11
C LYS A 2 -12.91 -52.98 -28.63
N LYS A 3 -11.89 -53.28 -27.84
CA LYS A 3 -11.91 -53.54 -26.39
C LYS A 3 -12.42 -52.33 -25.61
N GLY A 4 -13.20 -52.60 -24.56
CA GLY A 4 -13.56 -51.63 -23.54
C GLY A 4 -12.31 -50.96 -22.97
N GLN A 5 -12.12 -49.69 -23.30
CA GLN A 5 -11.26 -48.81 -22.52
C GLN A 5 -11.92 -48.66 -21.15
N SER A 6 -11.32 -49.33 -20.17
CA SER A 6 -11.76 -49.42 -18.79
C SER A 6 -12.12 -48.04 -18.23
N SER A 7 -13.33 -47.93 -17.68
CA SER A 7 -13.93 -46.75 -17.03
C SER A 7 -12.96 -46.03 -16.07
N LEU A 8 -12.03 -46.77 -15.46
CA LEU A 8 -10.98 -46.24 -14.58
C LEU A 8 -9.98 -45.31 -15.27
N GLY A 9 -9.61 -45.57 -16.53
CA GLY A 9 -8.65 -44.74 -17.27
C GLY A 9 -9.23 -43.36 -17.60
N TYR A 10 -10.53 -43.29 -17.87
CA TYR A 10 -11.24 -42.04 -18.09
C TYR A 10 -11.33 -41.21 -16.80
N ILE A 11 -11.62 -41.85 -15.67
CA ILE A 11 -11.65 -41.20 -14.35
C ILE A 11 -10.26 -40.63 -14.01
N PHE A 12 -9.19 -41.38 -14.25
CA PHE A 12 -7.83 -40.92 -13.97
C PHE A 12 -7.45 -39.68 -14.80
N LEU A 13 -7.81 -39.64 -16.08
CA LEU A 13 -7.57 -38.48 -16.94
C LEU A 13 -8.35 -37.24 -16.48
N VAL A 14 -9.61 -37.42 -16.06
CA VAL A 14 -10.42 -36.32 -15.53
C VAL A 14 -9.82 -35.77 -14.23
N VAL A 15 -9.36 -36.65 -13.32
CA VAL A 15 -8.73 -36.23 -12.07
C VAL A 15 -7.43 -35.47 -12.34
N VAL A 16 -6.58 -35.97 -13.24
CA VAL A 16 -5.34 -35.29 -13.64
C VAL A 16 -5.65 -33.92 -14.25
N ALA A 17 -6.66 -33.81 -15.11
CA ALA A 17 -7.09 -32.54 -15.69
C ALA A 17 -7.54 -31.53 -14.61
N ILE A 18 -8.32 -31.95 -13.62
CA ILE A 18 -8.76 -31.10 -12.51
C ILE A 18 -7.57 -30.62 -11.68
N ILE A 19 -6.59 -31.49 -11.40
CA ILE A 19 -5.37 -31.12 -10.67
C ILE A 19 -4.57 -30.07 -11.46
N ILE A 20 -4.40 -30.28 -12.77
CA ILE A 20 -3.71 -29.31 -13.63
C ILE A 20 -4.43 -27.96 -13.62
N VAL A 21 -5.76 -27.95 -13.77
CA VAL A 21 -6.56 -26.71 -13.70
C VAL A 21 -6.42 -26.03 -12.34
N ALA A 22 -6.48 -26.77 -11.24
CA ALA A 22 -6.31 -26.22 -9.89
C ALA A 22 -4.91 -25.63 -9.67
N VAL A 23 -3.86 -26.30 -10.18
CA VAL A 23 -2.48 -25.80 -10.12
C VAL A 23 -2.33 -24.54 -10.96
N VAL A 24 -2.88 -24.53 -12.18
CA VAL A 24 -2.85 -23.36 -13.08
C VAL A 24 -3.58 -22.17 -12.47
N ILE A 25 -4.79 -22.36 -11.93
CA ILE A 25 -5.55 -21.31 -11.23
C ILE A 25 -4.73 -20.78 -10.05
N ARG A 26 -4.18 -21.65 -9.21
CA ARG A 26 -3.40 -21.24 -8.03
C ARG A 26 -2.13 -20.48 -8.43
N TYR A 27 -1.47 -20.88 -9.53
CA TYR A 27 -0.27 -20.22 -10.04
C TYR A 27 -0.61 -18.86 -10.67
N ILE A 28 -1.72 -18.76 -11.41
CA ILE A 28 -2.22 -17.50 -11.96
C ILE A 28 -2.66 -16.55 -10.84
N GLU A 29 -3.32 -17.05 -9.78
CA GLU A 29 -3.71 -16.22 -8.63
C GLU A 29 -2.51 -15.68 -7.85
N LEU A 30 -1.46 -16.48 -7.69
CA LEU A 30 -0.20 -16.04 -7.07
C LEU A 30 0.55 -15.04 -7.96
N ALA A 31 0.58 -15.27 -9.27
CA ALA A 31 1.19 -14.34 -10.23
C ALA A 31 0.40 -13.03 -10.37
N ALA A 32 -0.93 -13.07 -10.21
CA ALA A 32 -1.80 -11.89 -10.21
C ALA A 32 -1.70 -11.07 -8.91
N LYS A 33 -1.17 -11.65 -7.83
CA LYS A 33 -0.76 -10.92 -6.63
C LYS A 33 0.69 -10.49 -6.79
N GLY A 34 0.91 -9.47 -7.63
CA GLY A 34 2.24 -8.87 -7.80
C GLY A 34 2.92 -8.63 -6.45
N VAL A 35 4.25 -8.86 -6.40
CA VAL A 35 5.05 -8.59 -5.21
C VAL A 35 4.86 -7.12 -4.84
N PRO A 36 4.41 -6.80 -3.62
CA PRO A 36 4.17 -5.42 -3.25
C PRO A 36 5.49 -4.66 -3.20
N ILE A 37 5.46 -3.42 -3.67
CA ILE A 37 6.52 -2.45 -3.39
C ILE A 37 6.41 -2.13 -1.91
N THR A 38 7.46 -2.43 -1.15
CA THR A 38 7.55 -2.14 0.29
C THR A 38 8.48 -0.98 0.55
N GLY A 39 8.10 -0.08 1.45
CA GLY A 39 8.93 1.03 1.90
C GLY A 39 8.74 1.29 3.39
N ILE A 40 9.78 1.82 4.03
CA ILE A 40 9.71 2.37 5.39
C ILE A 40 10.14 3.82 5.30
N ALA A 41 9.31 4.71 5.84
CA ALA A 41 9.63 6.12 6.02
C ALA A 41 9.49 6.46 7.51
N TYR A 42 10.13 7.54 7.95
CA TYR A 42 10.01 8.03 9.31
C TYR A 42 9.35 9.40 9.27
N ILE A 43 8.32 9.56 10.09
CA ILE A 43 7.77 10.87 10.41
C ILE A 43 8.63 11.41 11.55
N ASP A 44 9.35 12.48 11.29
CA ASP A 44 10.18 13.17 12.26
C ASP A 44 9.93 14.68 12.16
N PRO A 45 9.35 15.31 13.20
CA PRO A 45 9.15 16.76 13.26
C PRO A 45 10.45 17.56 13.16
N GLU A 46 11.62 17.00 13.49
CA GLU A 46 12.90 17.70 13.36
C GLU A 46 13.41 17.74 11.92
N LEU A 47 13.00 16.76 11.10
CA LEU A 47 13.38 16.63 9.69
C LEU A 47 12.32 17.20 8.74
N SER A 48 11.25 17.80 9.27
CA SER A 48 10.21 18.39 8.43
C SER A 48 10.75 19.63 7.70
N PRO A 49 10.27 19.91 6.47
CA PRO A 49 10.77 21.03 5.67
C PRO A 49 10.56 22.40 6.33
N GLU A 50 9.56 22.48 7.21
CA GLU A 50 9.28 23.63 8.06
C GLU A 50 9.02 23.08 9.47
N LYS A 51 9.47 23.79 10.51
CA LYS A 51 9.10 23.43 11.89
C LYS A 51 7.57 23.41 11.97
N PRO A 52 6.92 22.31 12.39
CA PRO A 52 5.47 22.25 12.47
C PRO A 52 4.98 23.35 13.39
N GLY A 53 4.45 24.42 12.80
CA GLY A 53 4.01 25.58 13.52
C GLY A 53 2.80 25.20 14.36
N TYR A 54 2.82 25.60 15.62
CA TYR A 54 1.68 25.47 16.54
C TYR A 54 0.39 26.12 15.98
N ASP A 55 0.53 26.95 14.94
CA ASP A 55 -0.52 27.74 14.31
C ASP A 55 -1.05 27.15 13.00
N HIS A 56 -0.27 26.28 12.32
CA HIS A 56 -0.69 25.71 11.03
C HIS A 56 -0.13 24.29 10.77
N PRO A 57 -0.92 23.42 10.11
CA PRO A 57 -0.45 22.09 9.73
C PRO A 57 0.65 22.15 8.65
N VAL A 58 1.73 21.38 8.82
CA VAL A 58 2.82 21.24 7.83
C VAL A 58 2.63 19.95 7.05
N THR A 59 2.55 20.07 5.73
CA THR A 59 2.42 18.93 4.80
C THR A 59 3.73 18.66 4.10
N TRP A 60 4.22 17.42 4.13
CA TRP A 60 5.34 17.01 3.30
C TRP A 60 5.21 15.58 2.79
N ILE A 61 5.98 15.29 1.76
CA ILE A 61 5.96 14.02 1.03
C ILE A 61 7.08 13.16 1.58
N ILE A 62 6.70 12.15 2.35
CA ILE A 62 7.62 11.27 3.08
C ILE A 62 8.12 10.09 2.24
N TYR A 63 7.38 9.73 1.19
CA TYR A 63 7.73 8.61 0.34
C TYR A 63 7.27 8.85 -1.09
N ARG A 64 8.10 8.40 -2.04
CA ARG A 64 7.86 8.55 -3.48
C ARG A 64 8.31 7.29 -4.19
N TYR A 65 7.55 6.89 -5.20
CA TYR A 65 7.93 5.77 -6.06
C TYR A 65 7.68 6.10 -7.54
N PRO A 66 8.62 5.74 -8.44
CA PRO A 66 9.97 5.26 -8.15
C PRO A 66 10.84 6.35 -7.48
N GLU A 67 11.97 5.96 -6.88
CA GLU A 67 12.87 6.92 -6.24
C GLU A 67 13.34 8.00 -7.24
N GLY A 68 13.50 9.24 -6.76
CA GLY A 68 13.89 10.39 -7.61
C GLY A 68 12.74 11.03 -8.41
N CYS A 69 11.53 10.45 -8.38
CA CYS A 69 10.38 11.09 -9.03
C CYS A 69 9.93 12.38 -8.30
N LYS A 70 9.29 13.27 -9.05
CA LYS A 70 8.64 14.49 -8.58
C LYS A 70 7.17 14.19 -8.34
N ALA A 71 6.77 14.27 -7.07
CA ALA A 71 5.37 14.07 -6.70
C ALA A 71 4.43 14.99 -7.49
N LYS A 72 3.25 14.47 -7.83
CA LYS A 72 2.25 15.10 -8.72
C LYS A 72 2.68 15.29 -10.18
N LYS A 73 3.90 14.89 -10.59
CA LYS A 73 4.36 14.97 -11.99
C LYS A 73 4.57 13.60 -12.61
N ASN A 74 5.51 12.81 -12.08
CA ASN A 74 5.97 11.58 -12.71
C ASN A 74 6.15 10.41 -11.73
N CYS A 75 5.59 10.50 -10.52
CA CYS A 75 5.55 9.38 -9.60
C CYS A 75 4.38 8.46 -9.93
N ASP A 76 4.60 7.15 -9.84
CA ASP A 76 3.52 6.17 -9.90
C ASP A 76 2.63 6.30 -8.66
N PHE A 77 3.25 6.49 -7.49
CA PHE A 77 2.56 6.92 -6.28
C PHE A 77 3.48 7.68 -5.32
N TYR A 78 2.89 8.38 -4.36
CA TYR A 78 3.58 9.01 -3.25
C TYR A 78 2.70 8.97 -1.99
N VAL A 79 3.35 8.98 -0.83
CA VAL A 79 2.71 9.09 0.49
C VAL A 79 3.20 10.36 1.16
N SER A 80 2.28 11.01 1.84
CA SER A 80 2.50 12.31 2.42
C SER A 80 1.73 12.43 3.72
N VAL A 81 2.34 13.20 4.61
CA VAL A 81 1.87 13.39 5.96
C VAL A 81 1.63 14.87 6.16
N ASN A 82 0.56 15.17 6.84
CA ASN A 82 0.31 16.46 7.42
C ASN A 82 0.44 16.34 8.93
N LEU A 83 1.30 17.15 9.54
CA LEU A 83 1.47 17.22 10.99
C LEU A 83 1.01 18.58 11.51
N HIS A 84 0.25 18.56 12.60
CA HIS A 84 -0.11 19.76 13.35
C HIS A 84 0.12 19.51 14.83
N TYR A 85 1.01 20.29 15.44
CA TYR A 85 1.27 20.19 16.87
C TYR A 85 0.26 21.02 17.66
N LYS A 86 -0.48 20.38 18.58
CA LYS A 86 -1.46 21.06 19.45
C LYS A 86 -1.57 20.30 20.78
N SER A 87 -1.51 21.04 21.89
CA SER A 87 -1.73 20.50 23.25
C SER A 87 -0.80 19.30 23.59
N ASN A 88 0.50 19.45 23.36
CA ASN A 88 1.55 18.44 23.62
C ASN A 88 1.42 17.14 22.82
N LYS A 89 0.72 17.18 21.69
CA LYS A 89 0.57 16.05 20.78
C LYS A 89 0.63 16.51 19.33
N TYR A 90 1.09 15.62 18.46
CA TYR A 90 0.98 15.81 17.02
C TYR A 90 -0.31 15.16 16.52
N LYS A 91 -1.11 15.93 15.79
CA LYS A 91 -2.16 15.39 14.93
C LYS A 91 -1.56 15.04 13.59
N VAL A 92 -1.73 13.79 13.20
CA VAL A 92 -1.19 13.20 11.97
C VAL A 92 -2.34 12.92 11.02
N TRP A 93 -2.24 13.48 9.81
CA TRP A 93 -3.05 13.04 8.68
C TRP A 93 -2.14 12.39 7.65
N VAL A 94 -2.51 11.22 7.17
CA VAL A 94 -1.80 10.52 6.10
C VAL A 94 -2.68 10.49 4.87
N TYR A 95 -2.08 10.79 3.71
CA TYR A 95 -2.69 10.60 2.41
C TYR A 95 -1.73 9.94 1.43
N ALA A 96 -2.28 9.08 0.58
CA ALA A 96 -1.59 8.52 -0.57
C ALA A 96 -2.24 9.03 -1.86
N ASN A 97 -1.41 9.26 -2.88
CA ASN A 97 -1.85 9.66 -4.20
C ASN A 97 -0.98 8.97 -5.26
N GLY A 98 -1.49 8.81 -6.48
CA GLY A 98 -0.79 8.10 -7.54
C GLY A 98 -1.51 8.14 -8.88
N ASN A 99 -0.86 7.56 -9.88
CA ASN A 99 -1.42 7.37 -11.21
C ASN A 99 -2.34 6.14 -11.21
N PRO A 100 -3.68 6.30 -11.32
CA PRO A 100 -4.63 5.20 -11.21
C PRO A 100 -4.46 4.13 -12.30
N ASP A 101 -3.79 4.45 -13.41
CA ASP A 101 -3.50 3.48 -14.48
C ASP A 101 -2.32 2.56 -14.12
N ARG A 102 -1.50 2.95 -13.14
CA ARG A 102 -0.28 2.21 -12.74
C ARG A 102 -0.38 1.61 -11.35
N ILE A 103 -0.99 2.32 -10.40
CA ILE A 103 -1.17 1.84 -9.03
C ILE A 103 -2.60 1.34 -8.83
N ARG A 104 -2.72 0.18 -8.18
CA ARG A 104 -4.00 -0.41 -7.78
C ARG A 104 -4.34 -0.04 -6.34
N GLU A 105 -3.38 -0.24 -5.44
CA GLU A 105 -3.60 -0.11 -4.00
C GLU A 105 -2.34 0.37 -3.28
N VAL A 106 -2.50 1.21 -2.26
CA VAL A 106 -1.45 1.58 -1.30
C VAL A 106 -1.98 1.35 0.10
N LYS A 107 -1.30 0.52 0.89
CA LYS A 107 -1.51 0.34 2.32
C LYS A 107 -0.43 1.06 3.10
N VAL A 108 -0.82 1.81 4.11
CA VAL A 108 0.08 2.48 5.05
C VAL A 108 -0.25 2.03 6.47
N ARG A 109 0.78 1.79 7.28
CA ARG A 109 0.66 1.51 8.71
C ARG A 109 1.61 2.40 9.52
N LEU A 110 1.09 3.07 10.53
CA LEU A 110 1.83 3.89 11.48
C LEU A 110 2.49 3.04 12.58
N CYS A 111 3.47 3.61 13.26
CA CYS A 111 4.15 3.04 14.43
C CYS A 111 3.17 2.68 15.56
N THR A 112 2.09 3.46 15.71
CA THR A 112 1.00 3.24 16.67
C THR A 112 0.12 2.04 16.32
N GLY A 113 0.33 1.42 15.16
CA GLY A 113 -0.44 0.29 14.66
C GLY A 113 -1.63 0.67 13.78
N ASP A 114 -2.02 1.96 13.74
CA ASP A 114 -3.09 2.44 12.87
C ASP A 114 -2.75 2.19 11.39
N GLU A 115 -3.71 1.68 10.62
CA GLU A 115 -3.53 1.37 9.22
C GLU A 115 -4.65 1.93 8.34
N ALA A 116 -4.31 2.23 7.10
CA ALA A 116 -5.25 2.65 6.08
C ALA A 116 -4.85 2.12 4.70
N ILE A 117 -5.86 1.91 3.85
CA ILE A 117 -5.70 1.37 2.50
C ILE A 117 -6.36 2.32 1.51
N TRP A 118 -5.63 2.77 0.50
CA TRP A 118 -6.10 3.56 -0.63
C TRP A 118 -6.21 2.67 -1.86
N LYS A 119 -7.42 2.55 -2.39
CA LYS A 119 -7.73 1.89 -3.66
C LYS A 119 -7.85 2.95 -4.73
N PHE A 120 -7.12 2.78 -5.83
CA PHE A 120 -7.09 3.75 -6.92
C PHE A 120 -7.95 3.24 -8.08
N PRO A 121 -8.78 4.10 -8.71
CA PRO A 121 -8.83 5.57 -8.58
C PRO A 121 -9.65 6.13 -7.41
N GLU A 122 -10.44 5.33 -6.71
CA GLU A 122 -11.52 5.78 -5.83
C GLU A 122 -11.06 6.68 -4.68
N ASP A 123 -9.90 6.35 -4.10
CA ASP A 123 -9.36 7.01 -2.92
C ASP A 123 -8.28 8.05 -3.24
N LYS A 124 -8.08 8.38 -4.52
CA LYS A 124 -7.00 9.26 -4.96
C LYS A 124 -7.03 10.61 -4.24
N GLY A 125 -6.00 10.90 -3.45
CA GLY A 125 -5.85 12.19 -2.77
C GLY A 125 -6.72 12.37 -1.53
N HIS A 126 -7.41 11.33 -1.05
CA HIS A 126 -8.17 11.37 0.19
C HIS A 126 -7.26 11.15 1.42
N ASN A 127 -7.56 11.82 2.53
CA ASN A 127 -6.98 11.48 3.83
C ASN A 127 -7.73 10.26 4.39
N LYS A 128 -7.02 9.21 4.80
CA LYS A 128 -7.65 8.03 5.44
C LYS A 128 -7.21 7.78 6.86
N ILE A 129 -5.98 8.17 7.22
CA ILE A 129 -5.62 8.37 8.62
C ILE A 129 -5.87 9.85 8.87
N ALA A 130 -6.92 10.18 9.62
CA ALA A 130 -7.40 11.54 9.78
C ALA A 130 -7.28 12.02 11.22
N GLY A 131 -6.27 12.86 11.49
CA GLY A 131 -6.12 13.55 12.76
C GLY A 131 -5.74 12.63 13.92
N LYS A 132 -4.97 11.57 13.64
CA LYS A 132 -4.50 10.66 14.69
C LYS A 132 -3.57 11.42 15.63
N GLU A 133 -3.89 11.41 16.92
CA GLU A 133 -3.04 12.02 17.94
C GLU A 133 -1.91 11.06 18.33
N ILE A 134 -0.67 11.52 18.17
CA ILE A 134 0.55 10.81 18.55
C ILE A 134 1.33 11.69 19.54
N PRO A 135 1.68 11.19 20.73
CA PRO A 135 2.55 11.89 21.68
C PRO A 135 3.91 12.24 21.05
N GLU A 136 4.50 13.35 21.47
CA GLU A 136 5.84 13.75 21.00
C GLU A 136 6.92 12.68 21.27
N SER A 137 6.79 11.91 22.36
CA SER A 137 7.71 10.83 22.73
C SER A 137 7.73 9.63 21.77
N GLU A 138 6.74 9.50 20.89
CA GLU A 138 6.65 8.43 19.89
C GLU A 138 7.34 8.80 18.56
N PHE A 139 7.92 10.01 18.48
CA PHE A 139 8.68 10.45 17.32
C PHE A 139 10.18 10.15 17.51
N PRO A 140 10.89 9.69 16.45
CA PRO A 140 10.42 9.50 15.07
C PRO A 140 9.49 8.29 14.90
N CYS A 141 8.32 8.52 14.32
CA CYS A 141 7.30 7.48 14.12
C CYS A 141 7.50 6.80 12.77
N ALA A 142 7.76 5.50 12.77
CA ALA A 142 7.87 4.71 11.56
C ALA A 142 6.52 4.60 10.81
N LEU A 143 6.59 4.66 9.49
CA LEU A 143 5.46 4.53 8.58
C LEU A 143 5.82 3.46 7.54
N TYR A 144 5.14 2.32 7.63
CA TYR A 144 5.29 1.18 6.74
C TYR A 144 4.36 1.33 5.54
N ILE A 145 4.91 1.18 4.34
CA ILE A 145 4.22 1.37 3.07
C ILE A 145 4.27 0.06 2.30
N MET A 146 3.12 -0.37 1.81
CA MET A 146 2.99 -1.47 0.85
C MET A 146 2.14 -1.00 -0.31
N ALA A 147 2.59 -1.20 -1.54
CA ALA A 147 1.88 -0.74 -2.73
C ALA A 147 1.81 -1.84 -3.78
N TRP A 148 0.66 -1.99 -4.40
CA TRP A 148 0.41 -2.98 -5.46
C TRP A 148 0.18 -2.24 -6.78
N MET A 149 1.06 -2.49 -7.73
CA MET A 149 0.91 -2.01 -9.11
C MET A 149 -0.22 -2.78 -9.82
N ARG A 150 -0.73 -2.21 -10.90
CA ARG A 150 -1.69 -2.86 -11.80
C ARG A 150 -0.99 -3.82 -12.77
#